data_AF-A0A1G1V4G5-F1
#
_entry.id   AF-A0A1G1V4G5-F1
#
_cell.length_a   1.000
_cell.length_b   1.000
_cell.length_c   1.000
_cell.angle_alpha   90.00
_cell.angle_beta   90.00
_cell.angle_gamma   90.00
#
_symmetry.space_group_name_H-M   'P 1'
#
loop_
_entity.id
_entity.type
_entity.pdbx_description
1 polymer ?
#
loop_
_entity_poly.entity_id
_entity_poly.type
_entity_poly.pdbx_seq_one_letter_code
_entity_poly.pdbx_strand_id
1 'polypeptide(L)'
;MSPQNEEQLAKFFAKAFHEVVVPVIEDLKKETATKKDLEEMATKRDLQEFEERVNRRFDKIDDRLDRQGKTQDSQEQKIRRLKAEISSL
;
A
#
# COMPACT_ATOMS: atom_id res chain seq x y z
N MET A 1 47.71 -33.75 24.62
CA MET A 1 46.99 -32.90 25.60
C MET A 1 46.23 -33.82 26.55
N SER A 2 45.99 -33.43 27.80
CA SER A 2 45.16 -34.24 28.70
C SER A 2 43.67 -34.05 28.34
N PRO A 3 42.82 -35.07 28.51
CA PRO A 3 41.38 -34.96 28.26
C PRO A 3 40.70 -33.83 29.04
N GLN A 4 41.22 -33.53 30.24
CA GLN A 4 40.75 -32.43 31.09
C GLN A 4 40.98 -31.06 30.45
N ASN A 5 42.06 -30.89 29.68
CA ASN A 5 42.35 -29.63 28.99
C ASN A 5 41.41 -29.41 27.81
N GLU A 6 41.04 -30.47 27.08
CA GLU A 6 40.05 -30.40 26.00
C GLU A 6 38.66 -30.04 26.52
N GLU A 7 38.26 -30.61 27.65
CA GLU A 7 36.98 -30.29 28.29
C GLU A 7 36.91 -28.84 28.77
N GLN A 8 38.02 -28.31 29.32
CA GLN A 8 38.10 -26.90 29.73
C GLN A 8 38.04 -25.96 28.52
N LEU A 9 38.71 -26.28 27.43
CA LEU A 9 38.64 -25.53 26.17
C LEU A 9 37.21 -25.52 25.62
N ALA A 10 36.53 -26.67 25.61
CA ALA A 10 35.14 -26.76 25.17
C ALA A 10 34.20 -25.90 26.04
N LYS A 11 34.37 -25.92 27.37
CA LYS A 11 33.62 -25.05 28.30
C LYS A 11 33.89 -23.57 28.07
N PHE A 12 35.14 -23.21 27.81
CA PHE A 12 35.52 -21.83 27.50
C PHE A 12 34.85 -21.34 26.21
N PHE A 13 34.91 -22.14 25.14
CA PHE A 13 34.26 -21.79 23.88
C PHE A 13 32.74 -21.73 24.00
N ALA A 14 32.11 -22.66 24.72
CA ALA A 14 30.67 -22.63 24.95
C ALA A 14 30.24 -21.35 25.68
N LYS A 15 31.03 -20.93 26.69
CA LYS A 15 30.77 -19.69 27.44
C LYS A 15 30.95 -18.45 26.55
N ALA A 16 32.07 -18.34 25.84
CA ALA A 16 32.34 -17.21 24.95
C ALA A 16 31.33 -17.11 23.81
N PHE A 17 30.91 -18.24 23.24
CA PHE A 17 29.86 -18.28 22.23
C PHE A 17 28.53 -17.77 22.79
N HIS A 18 28.13 -18.23 23.98
CA HIS A 18 26.88 -17.77 24.59
C HIS A 18 26.91 -16.26 24.89
N GLU A 19 28.04 -15.75 25.38
CA GLU A 19 28.24 -14.34 25.73
C GLU A 19 28.19 -13.41 24.52
N VAL A 20 28.62 -13.86 23.33
CA VAL A 20 28.64 -13.04 22.12
C VAL A 20 27.41 -13.28 21.23
N VAL A 21 27.03 -14.53 21.01
CA VAL A 21 26.03 -14.89 19.99
C VAL A 21 24.60 -14.68 20.47
N VAL A 22 24.31 -14.96 21.75
CA VAL A 22 22.94 -14.81 22.27
C VAL A 22 22.50 -13.34 22.25
N PRO A 23 23.29 -12.36 22.73
CA PRO A 23 22.90 -10.95 22.64
C PRO A 23 22.71 -10.48 21.20
N VAL A 24 23.59 -10.89 20.27
CA VAL A 24 23.46 -10.53 18.86
C VAL A 24 22.18 -11.08 18.24
N ILE A 25 21.77 -12.30 18.59
CA ILE A 25 20.50 -12.87 18.12
C ILE A 25 19.31 -12.11 18.73
N GLU A 26 19.39 -11.71 19.99
CA GLU A 26 18.34 -10.92 20.64
C GLU A 26 18.18 -9.53 20.01
N ASP A 27 19.28 -8.87 19.68
CA ASP A 27 19.25 -7.58 19.01
C ASP A 27 18.74 -7.70 17.58
N LEU A 28 19.18 -8.71 16.83
CA LEU A 28 18.65 -8.99 15.49
C LEU A 28 17.13 -9.20 15.51
N LYS A 29 16.61 -9.94 16.51
CA LYS A 29 15.16 -10.14 16.66
C LYS A 29 14.38 -8.85 16.91
N LYS A 30 14.97 -7.85 17.56
CA LYS A 30 14.34 -6.55 17.79
C LYS A 30 14.30 -5.70 16.52
N GLU A 31 15.28 -5.87 15.64
CA GLU A 31 15.40 -5.09 14.39
C GLU A 31 14.66 -5.70 13.20
N THR A 32 14.33 -6.99 13.25
CA THR A 32 13.61 -7.68 12.17
C THR A 32 12.09 -7.60 12.35
N ALA A 33 11.37 -7.35 11.26
CA ALA A 33 9.92 -7.49 11.23
C ALA A 33 9.50 -8.95 11.51
N THR A 34 8.48 -9.12 12.34
CA THR A 34 7.87 -10.41 12.63
C THR A 34 6.89 -10.82 11.54
N LYS A 35 6.50 -12.10 11.52
CA LYS A 35 5.44 -12.58 10.63
C LYS A 35 4.12 -11.81 10.83
N LYS A 36 3.81 -11.44 12.06
CA LYS A 36 2.61 -10.67 12.40
C LYS A 36 2.66 -9.27 11.80
N ASP A 37 3.82 -8.62 11.82
CA ASP A 37 4.01 -7.30 11.19
C ASP A 37 3.77 -7.35 9.67
N LEU A 38 4.08 -8.48 9.03
CA LEU A 38 3.86 -8.70 7.60
C LEU A 38 2.41 -9.07 7.26
N GLU A 39 1.64 -9.66 8.17
CA GLU A 39 0.24 -10.02 7.95
C GLU A 39 -0.67 -8.79 7.84
N GLU A 40 -0.31 -7.68 8.48
CA GLU A 40 -1.04 -6.40 8.39
C GLU A 40 -0.69 -5.60 7.12
N MET A 41 0.30 -6.02 6.35
CA MET A 41 0.69 -5.34 5.11
C MET A 41 -0.27 -5.67 3.96
N ALA A 42 -0.67 -4.64 3.21
CA ALA A 42 -1.42 -4.83 1.98
C ALA A 42 -0.62 -5.69 0.99
N THR A 43 -1.27 -6.71 0.45
CA THR A 43 -0.69 -7.59 -0.56
C THR A 43 -0.77 -6.94 -1.94
N LYS A 44 -0.01 -7.47 -2.90
CA LYS A 44 -0.11 -7.05 -4.31
C LYS A 44 -1.52 -7.22 -4.86
N ARG A 45 -2.25 -8.24 -4.40
CA ARG A 45 -3.63 -8.49 -4.83
C ARG A 45 -4.58 -7.40 -4.33
N ASP A 46 -4.42 -6.97 -3.08
CA ASP A 46 -5.24 -5.90 -2.52
C ASP A 46 -5.08 -4.60 -3.32
N LEU A 47 -3.86 -4.31 -3.79
CA LEU A 47 -3.58 -3.16 -4.64
C LEU A 47 -4.23 -3.28 -6.03
N GLN A 48 -4.21 -4.46 -6.64
CA GLN A 48 -4.89 -4.71 -7.92
C GLN A 48 -6.40 -4.54 -7.81
N GLU A 49 -7.01 -5.11 -6.76
CA GLU A 49 -8.45 -4.97 -6.51
C GLU A 49 -8.84 -3.50 -6.23
N PHE A 50 -7.96 -2.75 -5.54
CA PHE A 50 -8.11 -1.32 -5.34
C PHE A 50 -8.07 -0.55 -6.67
N GLU A 51 -7.08 -0.82 -7.51
CA GLU A 51 -6.91 -0.21 -8.84
C GLU A 51 -8.14 -0.45 -9.73
N GLU A 52 -8.61 -1.69 -9.83
CA GLU A 52 -9.82 -2.04 -10.58
C GLU A 52 -11.07 -1.31 -10.08
N ARG A 53 -11.18 -1.12 -8.75
CA ARG A 53 -12.30 -0.39 -8.16
C ARG A 53 -12.21 1.11 -8.47
N VAL A 54 -11.01 1.68 -8.50
CA VAL A 54 -10.78 3.07 -8.87
C VAL A 54 -11.10 3.30 -10.35
N ASN A 55 -10.61 2.43 -11.23
CA ASN A 55 -10.88 2.53 -12.67
C ASN A 55 -12.38 2.48 -12.98
N ARG A 56 -13.12 1.55 -12.37
CA ARG A 56 -14.59 1.49 -12.50
C ARG A 56 -15.31 2.75 -12.01
N ARG A 57 -14.71 3.50 -11.07
CA ARG A 57 -15.28 4.77 -10.62
C ARG A 57 -14.97 5.89 -11.60
N PHE A 58 -13.80 5.89 -12.22
CA PHE A 58 -13.46 6.83 -13.28
C PHE A 58 -14.37 6.64 -14.50
N ASP A 59 -14.59 5.41 -14.97
CA ASP A 59 -15.52 5.15 -16.08
C ASP A 59 -16.92 5.74 -15.82
N LYS A 60 -17.43 5.57 -14.59
CA LYS A 60 -18.72 6.14 -14.19
C LYS A 60 -18.73 7.66 -14.10
N ILE A 61 -17.59 8.28 -13.79
CA ILE A 61 -17.44 9.74 -13.76
C ILE A 61 -17.46 10.24 -15.21
N ASP A 62 -16.74 9.60 -16.11
CA ASP A 62 -16.71 9.95 -17.53
C ASP A 62 -18.12 9.88 -18.14
N ASP A 63 -18.85 8.79 -17.91
CA ASP A 63 -20.25 8.64 -18.34
C ASP A 63 -21.19 9.74 -17.81
N ARG A 64 -20.90 10.28 -16.61
CA ARG A 64 -21.69 11.36 -16.01
C ARG A 64 -21.31 12.70 -16.63
N LEU A 65 -20.03 12.94 -16.85
CA LEU A 65 -19.53 14.16 -17.49
C LEU A 65 -20.06 14.28 -18.92
N ASP A 66 -20.08 13.19 -19.67
CA ASP A 66 -20.65 13.15 -21.03
C ASP A 66 -22.13 13.53 -21.04
N ARG A 67 -22.92 13.01 -20.09
CA ARG A 67 -24.34 13.35 -19.95
C ARG A 67 -24.54 14.79 -19.53
N GLN A 68 -23.68 15.31 -18.66
CA GLN A 68 -23.71 16.71 -18.25
C GLN A 68 -23.40 17.63 -19.43
N GLY A 69 -22.36 17.34 -20.22
CA GLY A 69 -22.03 18.11 -21.42
C GLY A 69 -23.20 18.21 -22.39
N LYS A 70 -23.84 17.08 -22.73
CA LYS A 70 -25.04 17.08 -23.61
C LYS A 70 -26.20 17.90 -23.04
N THR A 71 -26.38 17.86 -21.72
CA THR A 71 -27.43 18.63 -21.06
C THR A 71 -27.13 20.12 -21.11
N GLN A 72 -25.87 20.50 -20.87
CA GLN A 72 -25.41 21.89 -20.95
C GLN A 72 -25.57 22.43 -22.36
N ASP A 73 -25.16 21.68 -23.39
CA ASP A 73 -25.34 22.08 -24.78
C ASP A 73 -26.81 22.35 -25.13
N SER A 74 -27.72 21.48 -24.66
CA SER A 74 -29.16 21.65 -24.85
C SER A 74 -29.68 22.92 -24.16
N GLN A 75 -29.23 23.18 -22.94
CA GLN A 75 -29.59 24.39 -22.19
C GLN A 75 -29.05 25.65 -22.87
N GLU A 76 -27.81 25.64 -23.34
CA GLU A 76 -27.21 26.74 -24.09
C GLU A 76 -28.02 27.07 -25.34
N GLN A 77 -28.44 26.06 -26.11
CA GLN A 77 -29.27 26.27 -27.30
C GLN A 77 -30.62 26.91 -26.95
N LYS A 78 -31.29 26.45 -25.87
CA LYS A 78 -32.55 27.05 -25.40
C LYS A 78 -32.36 28.50 -24.99
N ILE A 79 -31.30 28.81 -24.23
CA ILE A 79 -30.96 30.17 -23.81
C ILE A 79 -30.71 31.06 -25.04
N ARG A 80 -29.99 30.56 -26.05
CA ARG A 80 -29.75 31.31 -27.30
C ARG A 80 -31.05 31.66 -28.02
N ARG A 81 -32.00 30.72 -28.13
CA ARG A 81 -33.32 30.96 -28.75
C ARG A 81 -34.12 32.00 -27.97
N LEU A 82 -34.22 31.84 -26.66
CA LEU A 82 -34.93 32.80 -25.80
C LEU A 82 -34.33 34.20 -25.89
N LYS A 83 -33.00 34.32 -25.93
CA LYS A 83 -32.33 35.62 -26.12
C LYS A 83 -32.68 36.25 -27.47
N ALA A 84 -32.76 35.46 -28.53
CA ALA A 84 -33.14 35.95 -29.85
C ALA A 84 -34.60 36.45 -29.88
N GLU A 85 -35.52 35.69 -29.29
CA GLU A 85 -36.94 36.07 -29.17
C GLU A 85 -37.12 37.37 -28.38
N ILE A 86 -36.46 37.50 -27.23
CA ILE A 86 -36.48 38.73 -26.42
C ILE A 86 -35.89 39.91 -27.20
N SER A 87 -34.83 39.70 -27.98
CA SER A 87 -34.21 40.79 -28.77
C SER A 87 -35.06 41.23 -29.96
N SER A 88 -36.10 40.45 -30.31
CA SER A 88 -37.03 40.74 -31.41
C SER A 88 -38.36 41.37 -30.96
N LEU A 89 -38.58 41.49 -29.64
CA LEU A 89 -39.71 42.18 -29.01
C LEU A 89 -39.36 43.65 -28.72
#